data_AF-A0A8S1VPS2-F1
#
_entry.id   AF-A0A8S1VPS2-F1
#
_cell.length_a   1.000
_cell.length_b   1.000
_cell.length_c   1.000
_cell.angle_alpha   90.00
_cell.angle_beta   90.00
_cell.angle_gamma   90.00
#
_symmetry.space_group_name_H-M   'P 1'
#
loop_
_entity.id
_entity.type
_entity.pdbx_description
1 polymer ?
#
loop_
_entity_poly.entity_id
_entity_poly.type
_entity_poly.pdbx_seq_one_letter_code
_entity_poly.pdbx_strand_id
1 'polypeptide(L)'
;MQYYEQDIEDEISDTSQDESPLKRCMTAPARPLTELEEFKRSTEYELLEKAYRLSSQLVQRDFHKYDLDNPEGQKQCKKFLQNLEKMCEVYQVKVESREYRNHFSKAYKILYTQDKLCYLTEILDSAQEGFPYLWVNSEKYSFTLEVLEAGIKLVDAFYKVQHVIRHLYTNTLQESPDFSKSSLILEIQFLLENFDDIWVQFEKLYVKELMEIEGKARRFILQAIQIDKEMQSIEIREKLRGKILVTSESYLQLKTTFCKVLAQINSVANVEGKGRDDLGVNILLEAEGITRRVTQEQSKAVRRLADSIKMNFKKFREQMRKYEENIEMVDPQLKNNIELVELLVEYETQWEKGLHYLLEPRKYIQLMLFSHIIETTAEKHIQFAEQLECRDSDVFVTIPCLIVLKHLENEDKNICKYFLPMLDDEKSKLYQQFEQLQQDFLNFRDQHTKQYEYYNLIEKRLLGIGQNDVCEQVNAQIDRIMQKIKLLSIEIQRYNAIEWNLFIDAAINT
;
A
#
# COMPACT_ATOMS: atom_id res chain seq x y z
N MET A 1 5.88 4.28 14.76
CA MET A 1 6.99 5.24 14.90
C MET A 1 7.13 5.57 16.37
N GLN A 2 8.09 4.96 17.05
CA GLN A 2 8.42 5.21 18.46
C GLN A 2 9.76 5.93 18.48
N TYR A 3 9.78 7.24 18.76
CA TYR A 3 10.98 7.92 19.26
C TYR A 3 10.59 9.23 19.95
N TYR A 4 11.18 9.43 21.13
CA TYR A 4 11.25 10.63 21.98
C TYR A 4 10.13 10.92 22.98
N GLU A 5 10.20 10.23 24.13
CA GLU A 5 9.99 10.88 25.43
C GLU A 5 11.37 11.09 26.07
N GLN A 6 11.79 12.34 26.15
CA GLN A 6 12.81 12.78 27.11
C GLN A 6 12.35 14.15 27.60
N ASP A 7 11.78 14.12 28.80
CA ASP A 7 11.44 15.27 29.61
C ASP A 7 12.70 16.10 29.89
N ILE A 8 12.65 17.39 29.53
CA ILE A 8 13.60 18.39 30.01
C ILE A 8 12.74 19.42 30.76
N GLU A 9 12.79 19.33 32.09
CA GLU A 9 12.38 20.39 33.00
C GLU A 9 13.40 21.54 32.86
N ASP A 10 13.02 22.60 32.17
CA ASP A 10 13.77 23.86 32.19
C ASP A 10 13.36 24.68 33.42
N GLU A 11 14.10 24.51 34.51
CA GLU A 11 14.21 25.48 35.60
C GLU A 11 14.91 26.74 35.07
N ILE A 12 14.15 27.79 34.80
CA ILE A 12 14.71 29.14 34.62
C ILE A 12 14.75 29.81 36.00
N SER A 13 15.94 29.77 36.59
CA SER A 13 16.41 30.65 37.65
C SER A 13 16.43 32.10 37.13
N ASP A 14 15.53 32.94 37.64
CA ASP A 14 15.58 34.38 37.41
C ASP A 14 16.01 35.07 38.70
N THR A 15 17.26 35.53 38.70
CA THR A 15 17.91 36.27 39.78
C THR A 15 17.92 37.74 39.41
N SER A 16 16.94 38.50 39.91
CA SER A 16 17.03 39.96 39.99
C SER A 16 16.29 40.48 41.21
N GLN A 17 16.92 40.34 42.38
CA GLN A 17 16.59 41.14 43.56
C GLN A 17 17.25 42.51 43.39
N ASP A 18 16.47 43.52 43.00
CA ASP A 18 16.84 44.92 43.19
C ASP A 18 15.95 45.49 44.31
N GLU A 19 16.40 45.29 45.54
CA GLU A 19 15.76 45.84 46.73
C GLU A 19 16.17 47.30 46.91
N SER A 20 15.25 48.23 46.65
CA SER A 20 15.23 49.51 47.39
C SER A 20 13.97 49.57 48.26
N PRO A 21 14.08 49.30 49.58
CA PRO A 21 12.94 49.45 50.47
C PRO A 21 12.84 50.91 50.89
N LEU A 22 11.86 51.62 50.36
CA LEU A 22 11.29 52.80 51.02
C LEU A 22 10.79 52.35 52.40
N LYS A 23 11.60 52.61 53.43
CA LYS A 23 11.30 52.37 54.84
C LYS A 23 9.92 52.91 55.21
N ARG A 24 8.91 52.03 55.28
CA ARG A 24 7.67 52.28 56.03
C ARG A 24 7.91 51.94 57.50
N CYS A 25 7.57 52.88 58.38
CA CYS A 25 7.59 52.67 59.83
C CYS A 25 6.68 51.51 60.23
N MET A 26 7.23 50.57 61.01
CA MET A 26 6.61 49.30 61.44
C MET A 26 5.61 49.44 62.61
N THR A 27 4.65 50.36 62.56
CA THR A 27 3.63 50.48 63.63
C THR A 27 2.18 50.52 63.14
N ALA A 28 1.92 50.36 61.84
CA ALA A 28 0.57 50.20 61.33
C ALA A 28 0.26 48.70 61.11
N PRO A 29 -0.91 48.18 61.55
CA PRO A 29 -1.35 46.84 61.18
C PRO A 29 -1.42 46.72 59.65
N ALA A 30 -1.12 45.54 59.11
CA ALA A 30 -1.20 45.29 57.67
C ALA A 30 -2.61 45.66 57.18
N ARG A 31 -2.69 46.48 56.11
CA ARG A 31 -4.01 46.80 55.53
C ARG A 31 -4.65 45.50 55.06
N PRO A 32 -5.96 45.29 55.28
CA PRO A 32 -6.67 44.19 54.63
C PRO A 32 -6.46 44.31 53.12
N LEU A 33 -6.14 43.18 52.48
CA LEU A 33 -5.96 43.14 51.04
C LEU A 33 -7.28 43.53 50.37
N THR A 34 -7.18 44.26 49.27
CA THR A 34 -8.32 44.45 48.37
C THR A 34 -8.67 43.13 47.70
N GLU A 35 -9.93 42.95 47.31
CA GLU A 35 -10.39 41.72 46.63
C GLU A 35 -9.56 41.41 45.36
N LEU A 36 -9.09 42.45 44.66
CA LEU A 36 -8.17 42.34 43.52
C LEU A 36 -6.79 41.81 43.94
N GLU A 37 -6.23 42.27 45.06
CA GLU A 37 -4.95 41.77 45.57
C GLU A 37 -5.04 40.33 46.06
N GLU A 38 -6.17 39.92 46.63
CA GLU A 38 -6.44 38.53 46.99
C GLU A 38 -6.59 37.65 45.75
N PHE A 39 -7.31 38.12 44.73
CA PHE A 39 -7.44 37.42 43.46
C PHE A 39 -6.09 37.25 42.76
N LYS A 40 -5.23 38.28 42.71
CA LYS A 40 -3.89 38.20 42.10
C LYS A 40 -2.95 37.17 42.75
N ARG A 41 -3.26 36.75 43.99
CA ARG A 41 -2.52 35.70 44.72
C ARG A 41 -3.17 34.32 44.60
N SER A 42 -4.26 34.20 43.86
CA SER A 42 -5.04 32.98 43.77
C SER A 42 -4.67 32.17 42.53
N THR A 43 -4.90 30.85 42.58
CA THR A 43 -4.59 29.93 41.48
C THR A 43 -5.42 30.23 40.24
N GLU A 44 -6.62 30.78 40.41
CA GLU A 44 -7.48 31.28 39.33
C GLU A 44 -6.76 32.36 38.51
N TYR A 45 -6.14 33.36 39.17
CA TYR A 45 -5.41 34.42 38.47
C TYR A 45 -4.17 33.88 37.75
N GLU A 46 -3.40 32.97 38.37
CA GLU A 46 -2.24 32.34 37.73
C GLU A 46 -2.63 31.65 36.41
N LEU A 47 -3.76 30.94 36.40
CA LEU A 47 -4.27 30.29 35.19
C LEU A 47 -4.77 31.29 34.14
N LEU A 48 -5.45 32.37 34.56
CA LEU A 48 -5.89 33.44 33.66
C LEU A 48 -4.69 34.15 33.00
N GLU A 49 -3.68 34.49 33.79
CA GLU A 49 -2.44 35.10 33.30
C GLU A 49 -1.70 34.15 32.36
N LYS A 50 -1.60 32.87 32.72
CA LYS A 50 -1.00 31.85 31.86
C LYS A 50 -1.76 31.68 30.56
N ALA A 51 -3.10 31.71 30.59
CA ALA A 51 -3.92 31.65 29.39
C ALA A 51 -3.67 32.86 28.48
N TYR A 52 -3.60 34.07 29.05
CA TYR A 52 -3.25 35.27 28.31
C TYR A 52 -1.87 35.14 27.64
N ARG A 53 -0.84 34.73 28.40
CA ARG A 53 0.51 34.50 27.86
C ARG A 53 0.53 33.46 26.73
N LEU A 54 -0.07 32.29 26.95
CA LEU A 54 -0.14 31.24 25.94
C LEU A 54 -0.92 31.66 24.69
N SER A 55 -2.01 32.43 24.84
CA SER A 55 -2.76 32.96 23.70
C SER A 55 -1.92 33.86 22.79
N SER A 56 -0.95 34.60 23.36
CA SER A 56 -0.04 35.46 22.60
C SER A 56 1.08 34.68 21.89
N GLN A 57 1.31 33.42 22.28
CA GLN A 57 2.32 32.53 21.72
C GLN A 57 1.75 31.63 20.60
N LEU A 58 0.46 31.72 20.32
CA LEU A 58 -0.16 30.97 19.23
C LEU A 58 0.42 31.43 17.89
N VAL A 59 0.95 30.47 17.13
CA VAL A 59 1.54 30.72 15.81
C VAL A 59 0.41 30.83 14.78
N GLN A 60 0.38 31.94 14.05
CA GLN A 60 -0.57 32.17 12.97
C GLN A 60 0.15 32.11 11.62
N ARG A 61 -0.47 31.42 10.66
CA ARG A 61 0.01 31.36 9.27
C ARG A 61 -0.48 32.57 8.48
N ASP A 62 -1.75 32.91 8.67
CA ASP A 62 -2.45 34.05 8.07
C ASP A 62 -3.34 34.73 9.14
N PHE A 63 -3.85 35.93 8.85
CA PHE A 63 -4.69 36.73 9.79
C PHE A 63 -5.92 35.99 10.37
N HIS A 64 -6.28 34.82 9.84
CA HIS A 64 -7.48 34.06 10.21
C HIS A 64 -7.22 32.57 10.44
N LYS A 65 -5.95 32.12 10.49
CA LYS A 65 -5.61 30.70 10.68
C LYS A 65 -4.36 30.49 11.54
N TYR A 66 -4.47 29.57 12.50
CA TYR A 66 -3.35 29.05 13.28
C TYR A 66 -2.54 28.04 12.47
N ASP A 67 -1.23 28.07 12.62
CA ASP A 67 -0.30 27.16 11.96
C ASP A 67 -0.18 25.85 12.74
N LEU A 68 -1.16 24.95 12.58
CA LEU A 68 -1.20 23.66 13.26
C LEU A 68 -0.45 22.56 12.49
N ASP A 69 -0.05 22.82 11.24
CA ASP A 69 0.83 21.98 10.43
C ASP A 69 2.28 21.98 10.96
N ASN A 70 2.70 23.10 11.57
CA ASN A 70 4.02 23.28 12.12
C ASN A 70 4.13 22.68 13.53
N PRO A 71 5.16 21.85 13.83
CA PRO A 71 5.37 21.26 15.15
C PRO A 71 5.34 22.27 16.30
N GLU A 72 5.88 23.47 16.10
CA GLU A 72 5.88 24.52 17.12
C GLU A 72 4.47 25.10 17.34
N GLY A 73 3.72 25.35 16.27
CA GLY A 73 2.35 25.86 16.38
C GLY A 73 1.41 24.83 17.01
N GLN A 74 1.54 23.54 16.65
CA GLN A 74 0.83 22.45 17.30
C GLN A 74 1.16 22.38 18.80
N LYS A 75 2.45 22.48 19.17
CA LYS A 75 2.91 22.48 20.57
C LYS A 75 2.32 23.64 21.38
N GLN A 76 2.34 24.86 20.85
CA GLN A 76 1.82 26.03 21.55
C GLN A 76 0.28 25.99 21.67
N CYS A 77 -0.42 25.57 20.61
CA CYS A 77 -1.87 25.38 20.66
C CYS A 77 -2.27 24.31 21.68
N LYS A 78 -1.56 23.18 21.71
CA LYS A 78 -1.78 22.11 22.69
C LYS A 78 -1.62 22.62 24.12
N LYS A 79 -0.58 23.41 24.41
CA LYS A 79 -0.38 24.03 25.73
C LYS A 79 -1.54 24.96 26.11
N PHE A 80 -2.02 25.76 25.16
CA PHE A 80 -3.14 26.67 25.40
C PHE A 80 -4.43 25.89 25.71
N LEU A 81 -4.78 24.89 24.90
CA LEU A 81 -5.94 24.02 25.12
C LEU A 81 -5.87 23.29 26.46
N GLN A 82 -4.71 22.71 26.81
CA GLN A 82 -4.49 22.09 28.12
C GLN A 82 -4.64 23.08 29.28
N ASN A 83 -4.30 24.35 29.08
CA ASN A 83 -4.53 25.38 30.08
C ASN A 83 -6.02 25.70 30.22
N LEU A 84 -6.79 25.71 29.13
CA LEU A 84 -8.25 25.86 29.19
C LEU A 84 -8.90 24.69 29.94
N GLU A 85 -8.44 23.45 29.72
CA GLU A 85 -8.92 22.28 30.50
C GLU A 85 -8.69 22.48 32.01
N LYS A 86 -7.49 22.91 32.40
CA LYS A 86 -7.17 23.22 33.81
C LYS A 86 -8.01 24.37 34.36
N MET A 87 -8.30 25.37 33.53
CA MET A 87 -9.23 26.43 33.92
C MET A 87 -10.63 25.88 34.17
N CYS A 88 -11.14 24.98 33.33
CA CYS A 88 -12.43 24.34 33.57
C CYS A 88 -12.50 23.65 34.94
N GLU A 89 -11.43 22.95 35.33
CA GLU A 89 -11.32 22.29 36.64
C GLU A 89 -11.28 23.30 37.80
N VAL A 90 -10.37 24.28 37.74
CA VAL A 90 -10.14 25.23 38.86
C VAL A 90 -11.30 26.20 39.04
N TYR A 91 -11.90 26.67 37.94
CA TYR A 91 -13.07 27.54 37.98
C TYR A 91 -14.38 26.77 38.19
N GLN A 92 -14.35 25.44 38.36
CA GLN A 92 -15.54 24.61 38.58
C GLN A 92 -16.61 24.80 37.50
N VAL A 93 -16.16 24.86 36.24
CA VAL A 93 -16.99 25.06 35.05
C VAL A 93 -17.91 23.86 34.86
N LYS A 94 -19.18 24.08 34.54
CA LYS A 94 -20.08 22.98 34.17
C LYS A 94 -19.76 22.50 32.76
N VAL A 95 -19.02 21.40 32.66
CA VAL A 95 -18.64 20.78 31.40
C VAL A 95 -19.66 19.75 30.91
N GLU A 96 -19.73 19.58 29.60
CA GLU A 96 -20.59 18.61 28.93
C GLU A 96 -20.04 17.17 29.03
N SER A 97 -20.94 16.19 29.00
CA SER A 97 -20.57 14.79 29.16
C SER A 97 -19.75 14.26 27.97
N ARG A 98 -18.66 13.53 28.25
CA ARG A 98 -17.83 12.84 27.25
C ARG A 98 -18.27 11.41 26.94
N GLU A 99 -19.44 10.97 27.46
CA GLU A 99 -19.98 9.63 27.23
C GLU A 99 -20.18 9.27 25.75
N TYR A 100 -20.38 10.25 24.87
CA TYR A 100 -20.50 10.00 23.43
C TYR A 100 -19.24 9.33 22.85
N ARG A 101 -18.05 9.58 23.42
CA ARG A 101 -16.79 8.95 23.02
C ARG A 101 -16.81 7.42 23.20
N ASN A 102 -17.72 6.88 24.02
CA ASN A 102 -17.93 5.43 24.14
C ASN A 102 -18.44 4.78 22.85
N HIS A 103 -19.03 5.57 21.93
CA HIS A 103 -19.49 5.09 20.63
C HIS A 103 -18.43 5.18 19.54
N PHE A 104 -17.27 5.79 19.82
CA PHE A 104 -16.17 5.88 18.86
C PHE A 104 -15.53 4.50 18.61
N SER A 105 -14.95 4.31 17.42
CA SER A 105 -14.15 3.12 17.12
C SER A 105 -12.90 3.06 18.03
N LYS A 106 -12.23 1.91 18.11
CA LYS A 106 -11.04 1.80 18.98
C LYS A 106 -9.93 2.75 18.52
N ALA A 107 -9.78 2.95 17.21
CA ALA A 107 -8.80 3.86 16.63
C ALA A 107 -8.94 5.29 17.17
N TYR A 108 -10.17 5.83 17.23
CA TYR A 108 -10.41 7.16 17.79
C TYR A 108 -10.31 7.18 19.32
N LYS A 109 -10.82 6.14 20.01
CA LYS A 109 -10.77 6.08 21.49
C LYS A 109 -9.36 6.19 22.05
N ILE A 110 -8.35 5.63 21.37
CA ILE A 110 -6.95 5.66 21.82
C ILE A 110 -6.38 7.10 21.88
N LEU A 111 -6.94 8.04 21.12
CA LEU A 111 -6.50 9.44 21.12
C LEU A 111 -6.90 10.18 22.40
N TYR A 112 -7.87 9.66 23.16
CA TYR A 112 -8.44 10.33 24.33
C TYR A 112 -7.97 9.69 25.63
N THR A 113 -7.70 10.52 26.63
CA THR A 113 -7.50 10.05 28.01
C THR A 113 -8.86 9.88 28.68
N GLN A 114 -9.08 8.73 29.34
CA GLN A 114 -10.33 8.46 30.07
C GLN A 114 -10.61 9.54 31.12
N ASP A 115 -11.88 9.91 31.26
CA ASP A 115 -12.40 10.85 32.24
C ASP A 115 -11.79 12.28 32.20
N LYS A 116 -11.18 12.67 31.07
CA LYS A 116 -10.67 14.04 30.85
C LYS A 116 -11.37 14.73 29.69
N LEU A 117 -11.37 16.07 29.72
CA LEU A 117 -11.91 16.91 28.64
C LEU A 117 -11.17 16.66 27.33
N CYS A 118 -9.83 16.72 27.35
CA CYS A 118 -8.96 16.34 26.24
C CYS A 118 -9.34 17.03 24.90
N TYR A 119 -9.08 18.33 24.82
CA TYR A 119 -9.23 19.12 23.61
C TYR A 119 -8.06 18.85 22.66
N LEU A 120 -8.29 18.01 21.65
CA LEU A 120 -7.30 17.65 20.65
C LEU A 120 -7.06 18.77 19.63
N THR A 121 -5.79 19.02 19.30
CA THR A 121 -5.39 20.01 18.29
C THR A 121 -5.95 19.66 16.90
N GLU A 122 -6.07 18.37 16.60
CA GLU A 122 -6.55 17.82 15.32
C GLU A 122 -8.04 18.13 15.10
N ILE A 123 -8.83 18.21 16.17
CA ILE A 123 -10.25 18.60 16.10
C ILE A 123 -10.37 20.09 15.79
N LEU A 124 -9.58 20.93 16.46
CA LEU A 124 -9.56 22.37 16.17
C LEU A 124 -9.06 22.65 14.75
N ASP A 125 -8.02 21.95 14.31
CA ASP A 125 -7.47 22.06 12.96
C ASP A 125 -8.52 21.69 11.91
N SER A 126 -9.22 20.58 12.11
CA SER A 126 -10.31 20.15 11.23
C SER A 126 -11.44 21.19 11.14
N ALA A 127 -11.79 21.84 12.26
CA ALA A 127 -12.79 22.90 12.29
C ALA A 127 -12.33 24.16 11.53
N GLN A 128 -11.06 24.55 11.69
CA GLN A 128 -10.47 25.72 11.04
C GLN A 128 -10.31 25.53 9.53
N GLU A 129 -9.89 24.34 9.10
CA GLU A 129 -9.76 24.04 7.68
C GLU A 129 -11.13 23.98 7.00
N GLY A 130 -12.15 23.47 7.70
CA GLY A 130 -13.53 23.53 7.24
C GLY A 130 -13.75 22.85 5.88
N PHE A 131 -12.95 21.82 5.57
CA PHE A 131 -13.03 21.14 4.28
C PHE A 131 -14.43 20.54 4.07
N PRO A 132 -15.14 20.90 2.98
CA PRO A 132 -16.50 20.42 2.76
C PRO A 132 -16.55 18.94 2.32
N TYR A 133 -15.42 18.36 1.93
CA TYR A 133 -15.33 16.99 1.47
C TYR A 133 -13.93 16.39 1.65
N LEU A 134 -13.88 15.06 1.63
CA LEU A 134 -12.67 14.24 1.58
C LEU A 134 -12.66 13.40 0.31
N TRP A 135 -11.46 13.11 -0.20
CA TRP A 135 -11.25 12.13 -1.26
C TRP A 135 -10.65 10.87 -0.65
N VAL A 136 -11.36 9.75 -0.76
CA VAL A 136 -10.89 8.46 -0.26
C VAL A 136 -11.10 7.43 -1.37
N ASN A 137 -10.03 6.70 -1.74
CA ASN A 137 -10.09 5.68 -2.80
C ASN A 137 -10.68 6.20 -4.14
N SER A 138 -10.29 7.42 -4.54
CA SER A 138 -10.80 8.11 -5.74
C SER A 138 -12.28 8.49 -5.69
N GLU A 139 -12.93 8.42 -4.52
CA GLU A 139 -14.31 8.82 -4.31
C GLU A 139 -14.42 10.04 -3.40
N LYS A 140 -15.36 10.92 -3.74
CA LYS A 140 -15.64 12.14 -2.98
C LYS A 140 -16.71 11.87 -1.92
N TYR A 141 -16.38 12.13 -0.67
CA TYR A 141 -17.28 12.09 0.48
C TYR A 141 -17.49 13.50 1.00
N SER A 142 -18.72 13.98 1.05
CA SER A 142 -19.03 15.34 1.52
C SER A 142 -19.53 15.28 2.96
N PHE A 143 -19.06 16.20 3.80
CA PHE A 143 -19.59 16.38 5.14
C PHE A 143 -20.95 17.05 5.08
N THR A 144 -21.79 16.79 6.08
CA THR A 144 -23.08 17.48 6.18
C THR A 144 -22.89 18.96 6.52
N LEU A 145 -23.90 19.77 6.17
CA LEU A 145 -23.91 21.19 6.55
C LEU A 145 -23.85 21.38 8.07
N GLU A 146 -24.43 20.46 8.84
CA GLU A 146 -24.42 20.50 10.30
C GLU A 146 -23.00 20.43 10.87
N VAL A 147 -22.15 19.55 10.34
CA VAL A 147 -20.73 19.46 10.72
C VAL A 147 -20.00 20.76 10.38
N LEU A 148 -20.22 21.31 9.18
CA LEU A 148 -19.53 22.52 8.72
C LEU A 148 -19.94 23.75 9.55
N GLU A 149 -21.23 23.91 9.84
CA GLU A 149 -21.73 24.97 10.71
C GLU A 149 -21.22 24.84 12.15
N ALA A 150 -21.14 23.62 12.68
CA ALA A 150 -20.56 23.36 14.00
C ALA A 150 -19.06 23.71 14.02
N GLY A 151 -18.32 23.44 12.94
CA GLY A 151 -16.91 23.79 12.81
C GLY A 151 -16.68 25.31 12.83
N ILE A 152 -17.49 26.06 12.06
CA ILE A 152 -17.45 27.53 12.05
C ILE A 152 -17.70 28.07 13.47
N LYS A 153 -18.74 27.57 14.15
CA LYS A 153 -19.05 27.97 15.53
C LYS A 153 -17.92 27.68 16.49
N LEU A 154 -17.22 26.55 16.33
CA LEU A 154 -16.08 26.20 17.18
C LEU A 154 -14.91 27.17 16.99
N VAL A 155 -14.58 27.49 15.75
CA VAL A 155 -13.51 28.45 15.43
C VAL A 155 -13.84 29.84 15.98
N ASP A 156 -15.08 30.31 15.79
CA ASP A 156 -15.56 31.58 16.35
C ASP A 156 -15.51 31.58 17.88
N ALA A 157 -15.91 30.48 18.52
CA ALA A 157 -15.84 30.32 19.97
C ALA A 157 -14.39 30.35 20.46
N PHE A 158 -13.45 29.73 19.74
CA PHE A 158 -12.04 29.76 20.08
C PHE A 158 -11.44 31.17 20.01
N TYR A 159 -11.77 31.94 18.97
CA TYR A 159 -11.38 33.36 18.89
C TYR A 159 -12.00 34.20 20.01
N LYS A 160 -13.28 33.95 20.33
CA LYS A 160 -13.97 34.62 21.42
C LYS A 160 -13.31 34.34 22.77
N VAL A 161 -12.90 33.10 23.04
CA VAL A 161 -12.17 32.72 24.26
C VAL A 161 -10.90 33.55 24.40
N GLN A 162 -10.08 33.65 23.34
CA GLN A 162 -8.85 34.44 23.39
C GLN A 162 -9.10 35.93 23.60
N HIS A 163 -10.10 36.49 22.90
CA HIS A 163 -10.44 37.90 23.02
C HIS A 163 -10.91 38.25 24.44
N VAL A 164 -11.82 37.45 25.00
CA VAL A 164 -12.36 37.66 26.34
C VAL A 164 -11.29 37.45 27.40
N ILE A 165 -10.45 36.41 27.31
CA ILE A 165 -9.32 36.21 28.24
C ILE A 165 -8.37 37.42 28.23
N ARG A 166 -8.03 37.94 27.05
CA ARG A 166 -7.20 39.15 26.92
C ARG A 166 -7.86 40.37 27.57
N HIS A 167 -9.16 40.55 27.35
CA HIS A 167 -9.91 41.66 27.94
C HIS A 167 -9.95 41.55 29.47
N LEU A 168 -10.34 40.39 30.00
CA LEU A 168 -10.43 40.11 31.43
C LEU A 168 -9.08 40.29 32.13
N TYR A 169 -8.00 39.74 31.57
CA TYR A 169 -6.66 39.94 32.14
C TYR A 169 -6.26 41.42 32.13
N THR A 170 -6.46 42.14 31.02
CA THR A 170 -6.13 43.57 30.94
C THR A 170 -6.93 44.40 31.95
N ASN A 171 -8.20 44.07 32.18
CA ASN A 171 -9.03 44.75 33.18
C ASN A 171 -8.49 44.54 34.60
N THR A 172 -7.87 43.39 34.91
CA THR A 172 -7.24 43.17 36.23
C THR A 172 -5.95 43.99 36.45
N LEU A 173 -5.37 44.55 35.39
CA LEU A 173 -4.23 45.46 35.47
C LEU A 173 -4.65 46.90 35.77
N GLN A 174 -5.88 47.27 35.40
CA GLN A 174 -6.45 48.57 35.70
C GLN A 174 -7.04 48.51 37.12
N GLU A 175 -6.43 49.22 38.08
CA GLU A 175 -6.93 49.27 39.47
C GLU A 175 -8.29 50.00 39.53
N SER A 176 -9.37 49.26 39.26
CA SER A 176 -10.73 49.75 39.36
C SER A 176 -11.27 49.54 40.77
N PRO A 177 -11.87 50.57 41.40
CA PRO A 177 -12.56 50.43 42.69
C PRO A 177 -13.80 49.52 42.61
N ASP A 178 -14.30 49.24 41.40
CA ASP A 178 -15.50 48.41 41.16
C ASP A 178 -15.16 46.95 40.82
N PHE A 179 -13.92 46.50 41.06
CA PHE A 179 -13.53 45.11 40.81
C PHE A 179 -14.33 44.14 41.68
N SER A 180 -14.88 43.09 41.06
CA SER A 180 -15.56 41.99 41.72
C SER A 180 -15.00 40.66 41.23
N LYS A 181 -14.41 39.87 42.15
CA LYS A 181 -13.87 38.54 41.83
C LYS A 181 -15.00 37.62 41.37
N SER A 182 -16.15 37.68 42.04
CA SER A 182 -17.31 36.82 41.73
C SER A 182 -17.85 37.08 40.33
N SER A 183 -17.96 38.35 39.91
CA SER A 183 -18.42 38.68 38.55
C SER A 183 -17.45 38.17 37.49
N LEU A 184 -16.15 38.32 37.69
CA LEU A 184 -15.12 37.85 36.76
C LEU A 184 -15.12 36.32 36.65
N ILE A 185 -15.25 35.61 37.78
CA ILE A 185 -15.34 34.15 37.79
C ILE A 185 -16.57 33.68 37.00
N LEU A 186 -17.73 34.29 37.22
CA LEU A 186 -18.96 33.94 36.49
C LEU A 186 -18.82 34.16 34.98
N GLU A 187 -18.12 35.22 34.56
CA GLU A 187 -17.86 35.50 33.15
C GLU A 187 -16.93 34.46 32.51
N ILE A 188 -15.86 34.05 33.22
CA ILE A 188 -14.96 32.97 32.77
C ILE A 188 -15.70 31.63 32.71
N GLN A 189 -16.51 31.32 33.73
CA GLN A 189 -17.33 30.12 33.75
C GLN A 189 -18.24 30.08 32.52
N PHE A 190 -19.06 31.11 32.31
CA PHE A 190 -19.97 31.17 31.15
C PHE A 190 -19.24 31.04 29.80
N LEU A 191 -18.07 31.67 29.67
CA LEU A 191 -17.24 31.57 28.47
C LEU A 191 -16.76 30.14 28.20
N LEU A 192 -16.23 29.47 29.22
CA LEU A 192 -15.69 28.12 29.11
C LEU A 192 -16.79 27.07 28.97
N GLU A 193 -17.94 27.22 29.65
CA GLU A 193 -19.12 26.36 29.48
C GLU A 193 -19.60 26.39 28.02
N ASN A 194 -19.74 27.60 27.45
CA ASN A 194 -20.16 27.76 26.06
C ASN A 194 -19.13 27.23 25.07
N PHE A 195 -17.83 27.41 25.34
CA PHE A 195 -16.77 26.82 24.50
C PHE A 195 -16.82 25.29 24.54
N ASP A 196 -17.01 24.71 25.73
CA ASP A 196 -17.07 23.27 25.92
C ASP A 196 -18.26 22.61 25.20
N ASP A 197 -19.46 23.20 25.32
CA ASP A 197 -20.64 22.71 24.60
C ASP A 197 -20.41 22.72 23.09
N ILE A 198 -19.93 23.85 22.54
CA ILE A 198 -19.65 23.97 21.11
C ILE A 198 -18.58 22.96 20.66
N TRP A 199 -17.54 22.74 21.45
CA TRP A 199 -16.51 21.74 21.18
C TRP A 199 -17.10 20.34 21.08
N VAL A 200 -17.90 19.95 22.09
CA VAL A 200 -18.54 18.63 22.15
C VAL A 200 -19.46 18.40 20.95
N GLN A 201 -20.25 19.41 20.57
CA GLN A 201 -21.14 19.28 19.40
C GLN A 201 -20.34 19.02 18.13
N PHE A 202 -19.29 19.80 17.86
CA PHE A 202 -18.47 19.61 16.67
C PHE A 202 -17.73 18.27 16.69
N GLU A 203 -17.02 17.93 17.78
CA GLU A 203 -16.26 16.70 17.90
C GLU A 203 -17.15 15.46 17.67
N LYS A 204 -18.33 15.45 18.29
CA LYS A 204 -19.30 14.36 18.15
C LYS A 204 -19.78 14.19 16.70
N LEU A 205 -20.16 15.27 16.04
CA LEU A 205 -20.66 15.23 14.66
C LEU A 205 -19.55 14.85 13.67
N TYR A 206 -18.39 15.51 13.79
CA TYR A 206 -17.26 15.33 12.89
C TYR A 206 -16.68 13.91 12.97
N VAL A 207 -16.38 13.41 14.16
CA VAL A 207 -15.81 12.06 14.34
C VAL A 207 -16.80 10.99 13.90
N LYS A 208 -18.10 11.18 14.16
CA LYS A 208 -19.15 10.26 13.69
C LYS A 208 -19.16 10.17 12.16
N GLU A 209 -19.15 11.31 11.46
CA GLU A 209 -19.13 11.30 9.99
C GLU A 209 -17.84 10.73 9.42
N LEU A 210 -16.68 11.02 10.03
CA LEU A 210 -15.43 10.36 9.66
C LEU A 210 -15.55 8.84 9.75
N MET A 211 -16.04 8.31 10.88
CA MET A 211 -16.25 6.87 11.04
C MET A 211 -17.19 6.28 9.96
N GLU A 212 -18.24 7.00 9.57
CA GLU A 212 -19.14 6.58 8.49
C GLU A 212 -18.45 6.57 7.12
N ILE A 213 -17.66 7.59 6.82
CA ILE A 213 -16.86 7.69 5.59
C ILE A 213 -15.85 6.53 5.54
N GLU A 214 -15.12 6.32 6.61
CA GLU A 214 -14.14 5.24 6.70
C GLU A 214 -14.79 3.86 6.54
N GLY A 215 -15.96 3.64 7.15
CA GLY A 215 -16.73 2.41 6.99
C GLY A 215 -17.12 2.15 5.53
N LYS A 216 -17.54 3.20 4.81
CA LYS A 216 -17.84 3.13 3.37
C LYS A 216 -16.59 2.93 2.52
N ALA A 217 -15.45 3.51 2.91
CA ALA A 217 -14.19 3.36 2.21
C ALA A 217 -13.64 1.92 2.30
N ARG A 218 -13.84 1.25 3.45
CA ARG A 218 -13.45 -0.16 3.66
C ARG A 218 -14.43 -1.18 3.04
N ARG A 219 -15.50 -0.74 2.38
CA ARG A 219 -16.57 -1.64 1.88
C ARG A 219 -16.07 -2.76 0.98
N PHE A 220 -15.06 -2.51 0.14
CA PHE A 220 -14.54 -3.54 -0.78
C PHE A 220 -13.85 -4.66 -0.01
N ILE A 221 -13.12 -4.32 1.05
CA ILE A 221 -12.49 -5.28 1.95
C ILE A 221 -13.57 -6.07 2.70
N LEU A 222 -14.59 -5.40 3.23
CA LEU A 222 -15.72 -6.05 3.89
C LEU A 222 -16.48 -7.02 2.96
N GLN A 223 -16.71 -6.62 1.71
CA GLN A 223 -17.33 -7.48 0.69
C GLN A 223 -16.46 -8.70 0.38
N ALA A 224 -15.16 -8.52 0.19
CA ALA A 224 -14.22 -9.62 -0.04
C ALA A 224 -14.19 -10.60 1.14
N ILE A 225 -14.13 -10.09 2.38
CA ILE A 225 -14.21 -10.90 3.60
C ILE A 225 -15.49 -11.74 3.62
N GLN A 226 -16.64 -11.13 3.37
CA GLN A 226 -17.93 -11.84 3.39
C GLN A 226 -17.98 -12.95 2.33
N ILE A 227 -17.53 -12.68 1.10
CA ILE A 227 -17.47 -13.67 0.03
C ILE A 227 -16.52 -14.82 0.40
N ASP A 228 -15.35 -14.53 1.01
CA ASP A 228 -14.42 -15.59 1.45
C ASP A 228 -15.05 -16.48 2.52
N LYS A 229 -15.81 -15.93 3.48
CA LYS A 229 -16.52 -16.75 4.50
C LYS A 229 -17.53 -17.70 3.85
N GLU A 230 -18.28 -17.23 2.87
CA GLU A 230 -19.24 -18.07 2.15
C GLU A 230 -18.54 -19.17 1.36
N MET A 231 -17.43 -18.83 0.68
CA MET A 231 -16.58 -19.82 0.01
C MET A 231 -16.04 -20.86 0.98
N GLN A 232 -15.52 -20.46 2.14
CA GLN A 232 -15.03 -21.36 3.19
C GLN A 232 -16.15 -22.29 3.70
N SER A 233 -17.36 -21.76 3.92
CA SER A 233 -18.51 -22.56 4.37
C SER A 233 -18.84 -23.68 3.39
N ILE A 234 -18.79 -23.39 2.08
CA ILE A 234 -18.97 -24.41 1.04
C ILE A 234 -17.81 -25.41 1.05
N GLU A 235 -16.56 -24.94 1.14
CA GLU A 235 -15.36 -25.78 1.19
C GLU A 235 -15.42 -26.78 2.35
N ILE A 236 -15.78 -26.32 3.55
CA ILE A 236 -15.94 -27.17 4.74
C ILE A 236 -17.04 -28.20 4.53
N ARG A 237 -18.21 -27.78 4.01
CA ARG A 237 -19.35 -28.67 3.79
C ARG A 237 -19.05 -29.78 2.78
N GLU A 238 -18.39 -29.45 1.68
CA GLU A 238 -18.03 -30.44 0.65
C GLU A 238 -16.88 -31.35 1.13
N LYS A 239 -15.93 -30.82 1.91
CA LYS A 239 -14.87 -31.62 2.55
C LYS A 239 -15.45 -32.66 3.52
N LEU A 240 -16.47 -32.28 4.32
CA LEU A 240 -17.20 -33.20 5.19
C LEU A 240 -17.94 -34.31 4.41
N ARG A 241 -18.31 -34.06 3.16
CA ARG A 241 -18.89 -35.05 2.23
C ARG A 241 -17.84 -35.93 1.54
N GLY A 242 -16.56 -35.80 1.90
CA GLY A 242 -15.46 -36.53 1.29
C GLY A 242 -15.03 -36.01 -0.09
N LYS A 243 -15.54 -34.86 -0.54
CA LYS A 243 -15.10 -34.24 -1.79
C LYS A 243 -13.89 -33.36 -1.53
N ILE A 244 -12.79 -33.71 -2.17
CA ILE A 244 -11.54 -32.95 -2.11
C ILE A 244 -11.63 -31.68 -2.99
N LEU A 245 -12.40 -31.75 -4.08
CA LEU A 245 -12.48 -30.72 -5.09
C LEU A 245 -13.88 -30.11 -5.15
N VAL A 246 -13.96 -28.81 -4.88
CA VAL A 246 -15.21 -28.04 -4.87
C VAL A 246 -15.44 -27.44 -6.25
N THR A 247 -16.42 -27.97 -6.96
CA THR A 247 -16.78 -27.57 -8.34
C THR A 247 -18.25 -27.20 -8.46
N SER A 248 -18.93 -26.95 -7.34
CA SER A 248 -20.33 -26.51 -7.38
C SER A 248 -20.44 -25.16 -8.10
N GLU A 249 -21.49 -25.00 -8.89
CA GLU A 249 -21.74 -23.75 -9.63
C GLU A 249 -21.77 -22.54 -8.70
N SER A 250 -22.38 -22.69 -7.52
CA SER A 250 -22.40 -21.67 -6.46
C SER A 250 -21.00 -21.22 -6.02
N TYR A 251 -20.05 -22.16 -5.90
CA TYR A 251 -18.68 -21.85 -5.49
C TYR A 251 -17.92 -21.12 -6.60
N LEU A 252 -18.13 -21.52 -7.86
CA LEU A 252 -17.56 -20.83 -9.02
C LEU A 252 -18.11 -19.42 -9.19
N GLN A 253 -19.40 -19.21 -8.91
CA GLN A 253 -20.00 -17.88 -8.88
C GLN A 253 -19.37 -17.01 -7.79
N LEU A 254 -19.20 -17.52 -6.57
CA LEU A 254 -18.52 -16.79 -5.49
C LEU A 254 -17.06 -16.46 -5.84
N LYS A 255 -16.31 -17.39 -6.44
CA LYS A 255 -14.96 -17.11 -6.95
C LYS A 255 -14.95 -15.97 -7.98
N THR A 256 -15.92 -15.98 -8.88
CA THR A 256 -16.06 -14.94 -9.91
C THR A 256 -16.32 -13.59 -9.27
N THR A 257 -17.23 -13.53 -8.30
CA THR A 257 -17.53 -12.30 -7.55
C THR A 257 -16.33 -11.84 -6.73
N PHE A 258 -15.60 -12.77 -6.09
CA PHE A 258 -14.39 -12.44 -5.34
C PHE A 258 -13.33 -11.80 -6.23
N CYS A 259 -13.06 -12.36 -7.42
CA CYS A 259 -12.09 -11.77 -8.36
C CYS A 259 -12.54 -10.37 -8.84
N LYS A 260 -13.84 -10.14 -9.06
CA LYS A 260 -14.37 -8.81 -9.38
C LYS A 260 -14.11 -7.80 -8.27
N VAL A 261 -14.33 -8.18 -7.01
CA VAL A 261 -14.04 -7.31 -5.86
C VAL A 261 -12.53 -7.09 -5.72
N LEU A 262 -11.70 -8.10 -5.93
CA LEU A 262 -10.24 -7.93 -5.98
C LEU A 262 -9.81 -6.92 -7.04
N ALA A 263 -10.41 -6.96 -8.22
CA ALA A 263 -10.12 -6.00 -9.29
C ALA A 263 -10.52 -4.56 -8.88
N GLN A 264 -11.66 -4.40 -8.19
CA GLN A 264 -12.06 -3.12 -7.62
C GLN A 264 -11.07 -2.62 -6.56
N ILE A 265 -10.63 -3.50 -5.65
CA ILE A 265 -9.59 -3.17 -4.66
C ILE A 265 -8.30 -2.75 -5.38
N ASN A 266 -7.88 -3.48 -6.41
CA ASN A 266 -6.68 -3.18 -7.20
C ASN A 266 -6.76 -1.78 -7.80
N SER A 267 -7.90 -1.41 -8.40
CA SER A 267 -8.07 -0.10 -9.04
C SER A 267 -7.92 1.11 -8.12
N VAL A 268 -8.15 0.94 -6.81
CA VAL A 268 -8.07 2.03 -5.83
C VAL A 268 -6.86 1.97 -4.91
N ALA A 269 -6.27 0.78 -4.74
CA ALA A 269 -5.12 0.58 -3.85
C ALA A 269 -3.78 0.53 -4.61
N ASN A 270 -3.74 -0.09 -5.79
CA ASN A 270 -2.53 -0.22 -6.61
C ASN A 270 -2.35 0.99 -7.53
N VAL A 271 -2.19 2.17 -6.94
CA VAL A 271 -2.14 3.47 -7.66
C VAL A 271 -0.78 3.70 -8.33
N GLU A 272 0.30 3.13 -7.78
CA GLU A 272 1.65 3.23 -8.36
C GLU A 272 1.92 2.16 -9.43
N GLY A 273 1.19 1.04 -9.40
CA GLY A 273 1.20 0.02 -10.45
C GLY A 273 0.21 0.34 -11.57
N LYS A 274 -0.37 -0.68 -12.20
CA LYS A 274 -1.32 -0.46 -13.31
C LYS A 274 -2.75 -0.22 -12.81
N GLY A 275 -3.08 -0.67 -11.60
CA GLY A 275 -4.40 -0.45 -10.99
C GLY A 275 -5.54 -1.03 -11.84
N ARG A 276 -5.33 -2.18 -12.47
CA ARG A 276 -6.32 -2.83 -13.35
C ARG A 276 -7.62 -3.19 -12.62
N ASP A 277 -8.75 -2.94 -13.26
CA ASP A 277 -10.09 -3.31 -12.80
C ASP A 277 -10.68 -4.53 -13.54
N ASP A 278 -9.92 -5.14 -14.45
CA ASP A 278 -10.32 -6.24 -15.31
C ASP A 278 -9.75 -7.62 -14.90
N LEU A 279 -9.30 -7.76 -13.65
CA LEU A 279 -8.71 -8.99 -13.09
C LEU A 279 -9.76 -10.12 -12.94
N GLY A 280 -10.10 -10.75 -14.06
CA GLY A 280 -11.13 -11.78 -14.17
C GLY A 280 -10.74 -13.15 -13.61
N VAL A 281 -11.75 -13.97 -13.35
CA VAL A 281 -11.61 -15.34 -12.81
C VAL A 281 -11.10 -16.36 -13.84
N ASN A 282 -11.20 -16.04 -15.12
CA ASN A 282 -10.80 -16.90 -16.24
C ASN A 282 -9.36 -17.41 -16.12
N ILE A 283 -8.42 -16.54 -15.76
CA ILE A 283 -7.00 -16.90 -15.59
C ILE A 283 -6.82 -17.89 -14.43
N LEU A 284 -7.54 -17.66 -13.33
CA LEU A 284 -7.49 -18.56 -12.17
C LEU A 284 -8.06 -19.94 -12.50
N LEU A 285 -9.20 -20.01 -13.20
CA LEU A 285 -9.79 -21.29 -13.61
C LEU A 285 -8.89 -22.04 -14.58
N GLU A 286 -8.27 -21.34 -15.51
CA GLU A 286 -7.34 -21.94 -16.47
C GLU A 286 -6.09 -22.47 -15.77
N ALA A 287 -5.51 -21.70 -14.84
CA ALA A 287 -4.39 -22.14 -14.00
C ALA A 287 -4.74 -23.39 -13.17
N GLU A 288 -5.94 -23.45 -12.59
CA GLU A 288 -6.44 -24.63 -11.90
C GLU A 288 -6.60 -25.84 -12.82
N GLY A 289 -7.06 -25.63 -14.06
CA GLY A 289 -7.11 -26.67 -15.10
C GLY A 289 -5.73 -27.18 -15.50
N ILE A 290 -4.77 -26.27 -15.70
CA ILE A 290 -3.37 -26.58 -16.04
C ILE A 290 -2.73 -27.45 -14.98
N THR A 291 -2.87 -27.09 -13.70
CA THR A 291 -2.24 -27.85 -12.61
C THR A 291 -2.77 -29.28 -12.45
N ARG A 292 -3.91 -29.60 -13.09
CA ARG A 292 -4.46 -30.97 -13.15
C ARG A 292 -4.02 -31.74 -14.39
N ARG A 293 -3.85 -31.05 -15.54
CA ARG A 293 -3.57 -31.69 -16.84
C ARG A 293 -2.09 -31.69 -17.23
N VAL A 294 -1.30 -30.79 -16.66
CA VAL A 294 0.14 -30.64 -16.94
C VAL A 294 0.96 -31.19 -15.76
N THR A 295 1.78 -32.18 -16.03
CA THR A 295 2.72 -32.73 -15.04
C THR A 295 4.00 -31.89 -14.96
N GLN A 296 4.75 -32.00 -13.85
CA GLN A 296 6.06 -31.35 -13.74
C GLN A 296 7.07 -31.86 -14.77
N GLU A 297 6.88 -33.06 -15.31
CA GLU A 297 7.73 -33.64 -16.36
C GLU A 297 7.41 -33.06 -17.74
N GLN A 298 6.17 -32.60 -17.95
CA GLN A 298 5.76 -31.99 -19.21
C GLN A 298 6.23 -30.54 -19.33
N SER A 299 6.10 -29.76 -18.27
CA SER A 299 6.65 -28.39 -18.18
C SER A 299 6.60 -27.91 -16.73
N LYS A 300 7.78 -27.68 -16.14
CA LYS A 300 7.90 -27.04 -14.82
C LYS A 300 7.49 -25.58 -14.90
N ALA A 301 7.91 -24.87 -15.95
CA ALA A 301 7.62 -23.44 -16.13
C ALA A 301 6.12 -23.12 -16.14
N VAL A 302 5.36 -23.76 -17.04
CA VAL A 302 3.91 -23.53 -17.17
C VAL A 302 3.17 -23.92 -15.90
N ARG A 303 3.61 -25.01 -15.25
CA ARG A 303 3.02 -25.45 -13.99
C ARG A 303 3.29 -24.47 -12.84
N ARG A 304 4.51 -23.95 -12.72
CA ARG A 304 4.86 -22.97 -11.70
C ARG A 304 4.13 -21.64 -11.91
N LEU A 305 3.98 -21.17 -13.16
CA LEU A 305 3.14 -20.00 -13.46
C LEU A 305 1.70 -20.21 -12.97
N ALA A 306 1.10 -21.37 -13.29
CA ALA A 306 -0.24 -21.70 -12.85
C ALA A 306 -0.36 -21.84 -11.31
N ASP A 307 0.62 -22.45 -10.66
CA ASP A 307 0.66 -22.55 -9.19
C ASP A 307 0.88 -21.19 -8.52
N SER A 308 1.66 -20.29 -9.12
CA SER A 308 1.88 -18.91 -8.66
C SER A 308 0.57 -18.09 -8.66
N ILE A 309 -0.20 -18.15 -9.75
CA ILE A 309 -1.52 -17.50 -9.85
C ILE A 309 -2.46 -18.01 -8.74
N LYS A 310 -2.51 -19.32 -8.53
CA LYS A 310 -3.33 -19.94 -7.47
C LYS A 310 -2.85 -19.54 -6.07
N MET A 311 -1.54 -19.50 -5.86
CA MET A 311 -0.94 -19.12 -4.59
C MET A 311 -1.28 -17.68 -4.24
N ASN A 312 -1.18 -16.74 -5.19
CA ASN A 312 -1.52 -15.34 -4.95
C ASN A 312 -3.01 -15.15 -4.66
N PHE A 313 -3.88 -15.87 -5.35
CA PHE A 313 -5.31 -15.90 -4.99
C PHE A 313 -5.53 -16.42 -3.55
N LYS A 314 -4.78 -17.44 -3.13
CA LYS A 314 -4.85 -17.97 -1.76
C LYS A 314 -4.33 -16.96 -0.73
N LYS A 315 -3.18 -16.32 -0.98
CA LYS A 315 -2.62 -15.26 -0.14
C LYS A 315 -3.63 -14.12 0.05
N PHE A 316 -4.37 -13.75 -1.00
CA PHE A 316 -5.44 -12.75 -0.89
C PHE A 316 -6.53 -13.15 0.09
N ARG A 317 -7.01 -14.39 0.00
CA ARG A 317 -8.01 -14.91 0.94
C ARG A 317 -7.48 -14.94 2.36
N GLU A 318 -6.21 -15.31 2.55
CA GLU A 318 -5.53 -15.28 3.85
C GLU A 318 -5.44 -13.84 4.41
N GLN A 319 -5.12 -12.86 3.57
CA GLN A 319 -5.08 -11.45 3.98
C GLN A 319 -6.47 -10.94 4.38
N MET A 320 -7.53 -11.32 3.66
CA MET A 320 -8.90 -10.95 4.05
C MET A 320 -9.26 -11.53 5.43
N ARG A 321 -8.82 -12.74 5.77
CA ARG A 321 -9.02 -13.32 7.10
C ARG A 321 -8.29 -12.55 8.18
N LYS A 322 -7.06 -12.11 7.92
CA LYS A 322 -6.30 -11.23 8.84
C LYS A 322 -7.05 -9.91 9.08
N TYR A 323 -7.62 -9.32 8.03
CA TYR A 323 -8.42 -8.10 8.14
C TYR A 323 -9.77 -8.30 8.84
N GLU A 324 -10.35 -9.51 8.77
CA GLU A 324 -11.55 -9.84 9.53
C GLU A 324 -11.33 -9.74 11.04
N GLU A 325 -10.17 -10.16 11.53
CA GLU A 325 -9.84 -10.12 12.96
C GLU A 325 -9.81 -8.69 13.51
N ASN A 326 -9.36 -7.73 12.71
CA ASN A 326 -9.31 -6.32 13.11
C ASN A 326 -9.40 -5.35 11.92
N ILE A 327 -10.62 -5.13 11.43
CA ILE A 327 -10.88 -4.26 10.28
C ILE A 327 -10.52 -2.79 10.53
N GLU A 328 -10.50 -2.34 11.80
CA GLU A 328 -10.17 -0.96 12.17
C GLU A 328 -8.69 -0.62 11.91
N MET A 329 -7.81 -1.62 11.84
CA MET A 329 -6.39 -1.44 11.51
C MET A 329 -6.14 -1.30 10.00
N VAL A 330 -7.14 -1.58 9.17
CA VAL A 330 -7.04 -1.35 7.72
C VAL A 330 -7.23 0.14 7.49
N ASP A 331 -6.22 0.79 6.89
CA ASP A 331 -6.32 2.19 6.53
C ASP A 331 -7.46 2.35 5.50
N PRO A 332 -8.45 3.24 5.75
CA PRO A 332 -9.54 3.52 4.81
C PRO A 332 -9.05 3.87 3.40
N GLN A 333 -7.91 4.57 3.31
CA GLN A 333 -7.22 4.88 2.08
C GLN A 333 -6.39 3.66 1.68
N LEU A 334 -6.95 2.79 0.84
CA LEU A 334 -6.46 1.43 0.67
C LEU A 334 -5.00 1.35 0.18
N LYS A 335 -4.54 2.34 -0.61
CA LYS A 335 -3.15 2.48 -1.06
C LYS A 335 -2.12 2.59 0.08
N ASN A 336 -2.53 2.98 1.29
CA ASN A 336 -1.64 3.09 2.45
C ASN A 336 -1.38 1.73 3.12
N ASN A 337 -2.13 0.68 2.76
CA ASN A 337 -1.95 -0.66 3.30
C ASN A 337 -0.85 -1.39 2.52
N ILE A 338 0.41 -1.24 2.92
CA ILE A 338 1.60 -1.75 2.20
C ILE A 338 1.47 -3.24 1.85
N GLU A 339 1.13 -4.09 2.82
CA GLU A 339 0.97 -5.54 2.61
C GLU A 339 -0.10 -5.87 1.53
N LEU A 340 -1.18 -5.08 1.47
CA LEU A 340 -2.23 -5.24 0.47
C LEU A 340 -1.71 -4.83 -0.91
N VAL A 341 -1.01 -3.70 -1.00
CA VAL A 341 -0.48 -3.17 -2.26
C VAL A 341 0.56 -4.11 -2.86
N GLU A 342 1.51 -4.61 -2.07
CA GLU A 342 2.51 -5.58 -2.53
C GLU A 342 1.85 -6.84 -3.11
N LEU A 343 0.84 -7.35 -2.41
CA LEU A 343 0.09 -8.53 -2.86
C LEU A 343 -0.70 -8.28 -4.15
N LEU A 344 -1.26 -7.08 -4.31
CA LEU A 344 -1.97 -6.66 -5.53
C LEU A 344 -1.02 -6.56 -6.72
N VAL A 345 0.15 -5.94 -6.54
CA VAL A 345 1.19 -5.85 -7.57
C VAL A 345 1.64 -7.24 -8.01
N GLU A 346 1.89 -8.15 -7.05
CA GLU A 346 2.28 -9.52 -7.35
C GLU A 346 1.18 -10.27 -8.13
N TYR A 347 -0.08 -10.16 -7.69
CA TYR A 347 -1.20 -10.82 -8.36
C TYR A 347 -1.47 -10.26 -9.75
N GLU A 348 -1.47 -8.94 -9.92
CA GLU A 348 -1.64 -8.27 -11.22
C GLU A 348 -0.55 -8.74 -12.20
N THR A 349 0.71 -8.80 -11.75
CA THR A 349 1.85 -9.26 -12.56
C THR A 349 1.67 -10.72 -13.01
N GLN A 350 1.32 -11.62 -12.09
CA GLN A 350 1.13 -13.04 -12.42
C GLN A 350 -0.12 -13.26 -13.27
N TRP A 351 -1.18 -12.49 -13.02
CA TRP A 351 -2.41 -12.54 -13.80
C TRP A 351 -2.16 -12.11 -15.25
N GLU A 352 -1.37 -11.05 -15.49
CA GLU A 352 -1.00 -10.62 -16.83
C GLU A 352 -0.15 -11.66 -17.58
N LYS A 353 0.83 -12.29 -16.89
CA LYS A 353 1.57 -13.43 -17.45
C LYS A 353 0.61 -14.57 -17.82
N GLY A 354 -0.36 -14.86 -16.95
CA GLY A 354 -1.42 -15.84 -17.19
C GLY A 354 -2.29 -15.51 -18.40
N LEU A 355 -2.72 -14.26 -18.53
CA LEU A 355 -3.51 -13.78 -19.66
C LEU A 355 -2.76 -13.96 -20.97
N HIS A 356 -1.47 -13.62 -20.99
CA HIS A 356 -0.65 -13.68 -22.19
C HIS A 356 -0.32 -15.11 -22.61
N TYR A 357 -0.02 -16.01 -21.67
CA TYR A 357 0.53 -17.34 -22.00
C TYR A 357 -0.43 -18.51 -21.80
N LEU A 358 -1.40 -18.41 -20.90
CA LEU A 358 -2.25 -19.55 -20.54
C LEU A 358 -3.57 -19.59 -21.30
N LEU A 359 -4.13 -18.43 -21.67
CA LEU A 359 -5.40 -18.37 -22.40
C LEU A 359 -5.27 -18.54 -23.91
N GLU A 360 -4.17 -18.07 -24.50
CA GLU A 360 -3.98 -18.15 -25.95
C GLU A 360 -3.43 -19.54 -26.33
N PRO A 361 -4.21 -20.42 -27.01
CA PRO A 361 -3.81 -21.82 -27.18
C PRO A 361 -2.48 -22.00 -27.91
N ARG A 362 -2.18 -21.12 -28.87
CA ARG A 362 -0.93 -21.13 -29.62
C ARG A 362 0.26 -20.85 -28.71
N LYS A 363 0.20 -19.75 -27.93
CA LYS A 363 1.27 -19.36 -27.00
C LYS A 363 1.45 -20.37 -25.87
N TYR A 364 0.35 -20.94 -25.37
CA TYR A 364 0.40 -22.01 -24.39
C TYR A 364 1.19 -23.22 -24.90
N ILE A 365 0.87 -23.72 -26.10
CA ILE A 365 1.57 -24.87 -26.71
C ILE A 365 3.04 -24.54 -26.96
N GLN A 366 3.32 -23.32 -27.44
CA GLN A 366 4.69 -22.86 -27.69
C GLN A 366 5.49 -22.77 -26.39
N LEU A 367 4.94 -22.19 -25.32
CA LEU A 367 5.61 -22.08 -24.02
C LEU A 367 5.84 -23.47 -23.38
N MET A 368 4.85 -24.35 -23.47
CA MET A 368 4.96 -25.75 -23.03
C MET A 368 6.13 -26.46 -23.71
N LEU A 369 6.23 -26.38 -25.03
CA LEU A 369 7.32 -26.99 -25.78
C LEU A 369 8.67 -26.34 -25.45
N PHE A 370 8.70 -25.01 -25.46
CA PHE A 370 9.93 -24.23 -25.27
C PHE A 370 10.56 -24.51 -23.89
N SER A 371 9.74 -24.48 -22.83
CA SER A 371 10.18 -24.86 -21.48
C SER A 371 10.61 -26.33 -21.41
N HIS A 372 9.86 -27.25 -22.02
CA HIS A 372 10.23 -28.66 -22.06
C HIS A 372 11.60 -28.89 -22.74
N ILE A 373 11.91 -28.17 -23.83
CA ILE A 373 13.22 -28.26 -24.50
C ILE A 373 14.33 -27.82 -23.55
N ILE A 374 14.16 -26.71 -22.85
CA ILE A 374 15.15 -26.19 -21.89
C ILE A 374 15.35 -27.20 -20.75
N GLU A 375 14.24 -27.66 -20.16
CA GLU A 375 14.24 -28.57 -19.01
C GLU A 375 14.87 -29.93 -19.33
N THR A 376 14.50 -30.55 -20.46
CA THR A 376 15.08 -31.84 -20.89
C THR A 376 16.55 -31.71 -21.28
N THR A 377 16.96 -30.58 -21.87
CA THR A 377 18.37 -30.32 -22.17
C THR A 377 19.18 -30.16 -20.88
N ALA A 378 18.64 -29.49 -19.87
CA ALA A 378 19.27 -29.33 -18.56
C ALA A 378 19.38 -30.67 -17.82
N GLU A 379 18.35 -31.53 -17.89
CA GLU A 379 18.39 -32.87 -17.31
C GLU A 379 19.43 -33.78 -17.99
N LYS A 380 19.64 -33.59 -19.29
CA LYS A 380 20.62 -34.37 -20.08
C LYS A 380 22.06 -33.89 -19.88
N HIS A 381 22.26 -32.59 -19.68
CA HIS A 381 23.60 -31.97 -19.66
C HIS A 381 23.80 -31.07 -18.43
N ILE A 382 24.55 -31.58 -17.44
CA ILE A 382 24.83 -30.89 -16.17
C ILE A 382 25.41 -29.49 -16.38
N GLN A 383 26.35 -29.32 -17.32
CA GLN A 383 26.96 -28.01 -17.62
C GLN A 383 25.89 -26.97 -18.04
N PHE A 384 24.89 -27.36 -18.83
CA PHE A 384 23.82 -26.45 -19.21
C PHE A 384 22.88 -26.16 -18.04
N ALA A 385 22.63 -27.13 -17.16
CA ALA A 385 21.85 -26.91 -15.94
C ALA A 385 22.53 -25.88 -15.01
N GLU A 386 23.85 -25.98 -14.81
CA GLU A 386 24.63 -25.02 -14.02
C GLU A 386 24.58 -23.62 -14.64
N GLN A 387 24.69 -23.52 -15.97
CA GLN A 387 24.56 -22.25 -16.70
C GLN A 387 23.19 -21.61 -16.50
N LEU A 388 22.10 -22.39 -16.53
CA LEU A 388 20.74 -21.90 -16.27
C LEU A 388 20.58 -21.41 -14.82
N GLU A 389 21.08 -22.18 -13.84
CA GLU A 389 20.99 -21.85 -12.42
C GLU A 389 21.77 -20.57 -12.08
N CYS A 390 22.97 -20.42 -12.64
CA CYS A 390 23.82 -19.24 -12.45
C CYS A 390 23.45 -18.06 -13.35
N ARG A 391 22.43 -18.21 -14.21
CA ARG A 391 22.01 -17.20 -15.21
C ARG A 391 23.18 -16.70 -16.06
N ASP A 392 24.03 -17.62 -16.49
CA ASP A 392 25.16 -17.33 -17.36
C ASP A 392 24.69 -16.61 -18.63
N SER A 393 25.39 -15.56 -19.06
CA SER A 393 25.08 -14.85 -20.31
C SER A 393 25.00 -15.77 -21.53
N ASP A 394 25.72 -16.88 -21.51
CA ASP A 394 25.74 -17.85 -22.62
C ASP A 394 24.39 -18.54 -22.84
N VAL A 395 23.52 -18.63 -21.82
CA VAL A 395 22.19 -19.26 -21.98
C VAL A 395 21.29 -18.47 -22.92
N PHE A 396 21.43 -17.14 -22.95
CA PHE A 396 20.65 -16.27 -23.84
C PHE A 396 21.07 -16.39 -25.30
N VAL A 397 22.28 -16.90 -25.57
CA VAL A 397 22.72 -17.26 -26.92
C VAL A 397 22.31 -18.70 -27.25
N THR A 398 22.47 -19.60 -26.29
CA THR A 398 22.34 -21.04 -26.50
C THR A 398 20.89 -21.49 -26.65
N ILE A 399 19.97 -20.97 -25.83
CA ILE A 399 18.54 -21.32 -25.88
C ILE A 399 17.91 -21.04 -27.25
N PRO A 400 18.04 -19.84 -27.85
CA PRO A 400 17.50 -19.62 -29.20
C PRO A 400 18.18 -20.52 -30.25
N CYS A 401 19.45 -20.90 -30.08
CA CYS A 401 20.09 -21.87 -30.98
C CYS A 401 19.44 -23.27 -30.87
N LEU A 402 19.06 -23.72 -29.67
CA LEU A 402 18.37 -24.99 -29.47
C LEU A 402 17.00 -25.01 -30.16
N ILE A 403 16.29 -23.87 -30.18
CA ILE A 403 15.01 -23.77 -30.89
C ILE A 403 15.19 -23.78 -32.40
N VAL A 404 16.20 -23.09 -32.93
CA VAL A 404 16.53 -23.20 -34.37
C VAL A 404 16.86 -24.65 -34.73
N LEU A 405 17.63 -25.34 -33.89
CA LEU A 405 17.94 -26.76 -34.09
C LEU A 405 16.67 -27.63 -34.12
N LYS A 406 15.72 -27.38 -33.21
CA LYS A 406 14.40 -28.05 -33.23
C LYS A 406 13.55 -27.69 -34.45
N HIS A 407 13.68 -26.48 -34.96
CA HIS A 407 12.98 -26.05 -36.16
C HIS A 407 13.47 -26.78 -37.42
N LEU A 408 14.77 -27.11 -37.49
CA LEU A 408 15.32 -27.91 -38.60
C LEU A 408 14.71 -29.31 -38.68
N GLU A 409 14.32 -29.89 -37.53
CA GLU A 409 13.59 -31.16 -37.42
C GLU A 409 12.05 -31.00 -37.57
N ASN A 410 11.55 -29.77 -37.77
CA ASN A 410 10.12 -29.42 -37.74
C ASN A 410 9.43 -29.74 -36.41
N GLU A 411 10.18 -29.74 -35.31
CA GLU A 411 9.70 -30.09 -33.97
C GLU A 411 9.46 -28.85 -33.07
N ASP A 412 9.59 -27.63 -33.58
CA ASP A 412 9.53 -26.39 -32.79
C ASP A 412 8.11 -25.80 -32.62
N LYS A 413 7.06 -26.46 -33.13
CA LYS A 413 5.67 -25.97 -33.12
C LYS A 413 5.53 -24.52 -33.63
N ASN A 414 6.31 -24.16 -34.66
CA ASN A 414 6.31 -22.83 -35.27
C ASN A 414 6.74 -21.69 -34.33
N ILE A 415 7.59 -21.96 -33.32
CA ILE A 415 8.19 -20.91 -32.49
C ILE A 415 9.10 -20.03 -33.35
N CYS A 416 9.98 -20.63 -34.18
CA CYS A 416 10.88 -19.87 -35.05
C CYS A 416 10.11 -18.96 -36.01
N LYS A 417 9.06 -19.47 -36.65
CA LYS A 417 8.22 -18.69 -37.58
C LYS A 417 7.40 -17.61 -36.86
N TYR A 418 7.04 -17.82 -35.60
CA TYR A 418 6.36 -16.82 -34.79
C TYR A 418 7.27 -15.62 -34.50
N PHE A 419 8.49 -15.88 -34.04
CA PHE A 419 9.45 -14.82 -33.70
C PHE A 419 10.26 -14.31 -34.89
N LEU A 420 10.26 -15.03 -36.02
CA LEU A 420 10.91 -14.62 -37.27
C LEU A 420 10.02 -14.98 -38.49
N PRO A 421 8.94 -14.23 -38.75
CA PRO A 421 8.01 -14.50 -39.85
C PRO A 421 8.64 -14.49 -41.25
N MET A 422 9.82 -13.86 -41.39
CA MET A 422 10.60 -13.84 -42.63
C MET A 422 11.07 -15.23 -43.08
N LEU A 423 10.96 -16.25 -42.21
CA LEU A 423 11.17 -17.67 -42.55
C LEU A 423 10.03 -18.28 -43.37
N ASP A 424 8.93 -17.56 -43.60
CA ASP A 424 7.84 -17.97 -44.50
C ASP A 424 7.86 -17.21 -45.85
N ASP A 425 8.76 -16.24 -46.03
CA ASP A 425 8.87 -15.46 -47.28
C ASP A 425 10.01 -15.98 -48.15
N GLU A 426 9.70 -16.75 -49.19
CA GLU A 426 10.66 -17.30 -50.16
C GLU A 426 11.57 -16.25 -50.81
N LYS A 427 11.11 -14.99 -50.85
CA LYS A 427 11.88 -13.88 -51.44
C LYS A 427 12.86 -13.26 -50.44
N SER A 428 12.73 -13.58 -49.16
CA SER A 428 13.59 -13.06 -48.11
C SER A 428 14.98 -13.70 -48.17
N LYS A 429 16.01 -12.89 -47.97
CA LYS A 429 17.39 -13.39 -47.80
C LYS A 429 17.50 -14.34 -46.61
N LEU A 430 16.70 -14.14 -45.56
CA LEU A 430 16.69 -15.01 -44.38
C LEU A 430 16.12 -16.38 -44.69
N TYR A 431 15.08 -16.45 -45.52
CA TYR A 431 14.55 -17.72 -46.01
C TYR A 431 15.59 -18.50 -46.80
N GLN A 432 16.29 -17.85 -47.74
CA GLN A 432 17.35 -18.50 -48.54
C GLN A 432 18.51 -19.01 -47.66
N GLN A 433 18.87 -18.25 -46.61
CA GLN A 433 19.87 -18.68 -45.63
C GLN A 433 19.38 -19.89 -44.81
N PHE A 434 18.10 -19.90 -44.42
CA PHE A 434 17.48 -21.01 -43.72
C PHE A 434 17.40 -22.26 -44.61
N GLU A 435 16.97 -22.16 -45.87
CA GLU A 435 16.96 -23.30 -46.80
C GLU A 435 18.36 -23.89 -46.96
N GLN A 436 19.39 -23.05 -47.14
CA GLN A 436 20.76 -23.55 -47.22
C GLN A 436 21.20 -24.25 -45.92
N LEU A 437 20.83 -23.72 -44.75
CA LEU A 437 21.09 -24.39 -43.47
C LEU A 437 20.35 -25.73 -43.39
N GLN A 438 19.09 -25.78 -43.82
CA GLN A 438 18.29 -27.00 -43.83
C GLN A 438 18.92 -28.07 -44.74
N GLN A 439 19.39 -27.69 -45.94
CA GLN A 439 20.10 -28.60 -46.83
C GLN A 439 21.41 -29.10 -46.21
N ASP A 440 22.23 -28.21 -45.63
CA ASP A 440 23.48 -28.60 -44.97
C ASP A 440 23.23 -29.58 -43.81
N PHE A 441 22.18 -29.33 -43.04
CA PHE A 441 21.77 -30.16 -41.91
C PHE A 441 21.25 -31.54 -42.35
N LEU A 442 20.41 -31.60 -43.38
CA LEU A 442 19.92 -32.87 -43.96
C LEU A 442 21.06 -33.70 -44.55
N ASN A 443 21.98 -33.05 -45.29
CA ASN A 443 23.17 -33.71 -45.83
C ASN A 443 24.07 -34.28 -44.72
N PHE A 444 24.16 -33.61 -43.58
CA PHE A 444 24.92 -34.09 -42.42
C PHE A 444 24.20 -35.25 -41.71
N ARG A 445 22.88 -35.16 -41.57
CA ARG A 445 22.03 -36.24 -41.05
C ARG A 445 22.19 -37.52 -41.86
N ASP A 446 22.14 -37.42 -43.18
CA ASP A 446 22.14 -38.59 -44.07
C ASP A 446 23.51 -39.33 -44.08
N GLN A 447 24.56 -38.73 -43.54
CA GLN A 447 25.87 -39.37 -43.31
C GLN A 447 25.91 -40.28 -42.06
N HIS A 448 24.89 -40.22 -41.20
CA HIS A 448 24.84 -40.96 -39.94
C HIS A 448 23.78 -42.06 -39.98
N THR A 449 24.15 -43.28 -39.59
CA THR A 449 23.22 -44.44 -39.58
C THR A 449 22.21 -44.39 -38.44
N LYS A 450 22.54 -43.72 -37.33
CA LYS A 450 21.65 -43.55 -36.17
C LYS A 450 21.00 -42.17 -36.18
N GLN A 451 19.67 -42.16 -36.14
CA GLN A 451 18.84 -40.95 -36.22
C GLN A 451 19.05 -39.91 -35.10
N TYR A 452 19.81 -40.23 -34.04
CA TYR A 452 20.04 -39.32 -32.90
C TYR A 452 21.50 -38.88 -32.76
N GLU A 453 22.41 -39.47 -33.54
CA GLU A 453 23.85 -39.25 -33.38
C GLU A 453 24.26 -37.86 -33.86
N TYR A 454 23.90 -37.48 -35.10
CA TYR A 454 24.17 -36.16 -35.66
C TYR A 454 23.56 -35.02 -34.83
N TYR A 455 22.33 -35.20 -34.34
CA TYR A 455 21.63 -34.20 -33.54
C TYR A 455 22.37 -33.99 -32.20
N ASN A 456 22.74 -35.07 -31.52
CA ASN A 456 23.49 -34.99 -30.26
C ASN A 456 24.87 -34.33 -30.43
N LEU A 457 25.52 -34.52 -31.58
CA LEU A 457 26.80 -33.88 -31.88
C LEU A 457 26.64 -32.36 -31.99
N ILE A 458 25.63 -31.90 -32.74
CA ILE A 458 25.34 -30.46 -32.90
C ILE A 458 24.88 -29.87 -31.57
N GLU A 459 23.96 -30.52 -30.85
CA GLU A 459 23.45 -30.06 -29.55
C GLU A 459 24.59 -29.87 -28.53
N LYS A 460 25.44 -30.88 -28.31
CA LYS A 460 26.58 -30.76 -27.38
C LYS A 460 27.51 -29.62 -27.75
N ARG A 461 27.76 -29.43 -29.05
CA ARG A 461 28.64 -28.37 -29.54
C ARG A 461 28.02 -26.98 -29.38
N LEU A 462 26.70 -26.84 -29.54
CA LEU A 462 25.96 -25.62 -29.21
C LEU A 462 26.06 -25.27 -27.71
N LEU A 463 25.98 -26.28 -26.84
CA LEU A 463 26.12 -26.14 -25.38
C LEU A 463 27.57 -25.90 -24.91
N GLY A 464 28.55 -25.86 -25.82
CA GLY A 464 29.97 -25.70 -25.46
C GLY A 464 30.59 -26.92 -24.77
N ILE A 465 29.93 -28.09 -24.85
CA ILE A 465 30.41 -29.34 -24.25
C ILE A 465 31.45 -29.97 -25.19
N GLY A 466 32.67 -30.17 -24.68
CA GLY A 466 33.79 -30.72 -25.45
C GLY A 466 33.52 -32.11 -26.03
N GLN A 467 34.02 -32.36 -27.24
CA GLN A 467 34.01 -33.67 -27.89
C GLN A 467 35.45 -34.06 -28.23
N ASN A 468 35.91 -35.20 -27.71
CA ASN A 468 37.32 -35.60 -27.83
C ASN A 468 37.63 -36.48 -29.05
N ASP A 469 36.62 -37.01 -29.76
CA ASP A 469 36.82 -38.14 -30.70
C ASP A 469 36.25 -37.94 -32.12
N VAL A 470 36.13 -36.70 -32.61
CA VAL A 470 35.53 -36.40 -33.94
C VAL A 470 36.59 -35.94 -34.95
N CYS A 471 36.56 -36.50 -36.16
CA CYS A 471 37.47 -36.15 -37.26
C CYS A 471 37.36 -34.67 -37.66
N GLU A 472 38.47 -34.03 -38.06
CA GLU A 472 38.54 -32.62 -38.47
C GLU A 472 37.53 -32.23 -39.56
N GLN A 473 37.26 -33.13 -40.52
CA GLN A 473 36.30 -32.87 -41.59
C GLN A 473 34.86 -32.74 -41.05
N VAL A 474 34.50 -33.56 -40.08
CA VAL A 474 33.19 -33.52 -39.41
C VAL A 474 33.08 -32.27 -38.55
N ASN A 475 34.15 -31.89 -37.83
CA ASN A 475 34.19 -30.64 -37.06
C ASN A 475 33.96 -29.41 -37.95
N ALA A 476 34.61 -29.35 -39.12
CA ALA A 476 34.42 -28.23 -40.05
C ALA A 476 32.99 -28.15 -40.61
N GLN A 477 32.31 -29.28 -40.80
CA GLN A 477 30.89 -29.31 -41.20
C GLN A 477 29.98 -28.84 -40.07
N ILE A 478 30.19 -29.35 -38.84
CA ILE A 478 29.44 -28.94 -37.65
C ILE A 478 29.59 -27.43 -37.41
N ASP A 479 30.81 -26.88 -37.49
CA ASP A 479 31.07 -25.46 -37.28
C ASP A 479 30.33 -24.57 -38.31
N ARG A 480 30.22 -25.01 -39.57
CA ARG A 480 29.44 -24.32 -40.62
C ARG A 480 27.94 -24.30 -40.29
N ILE A 481 27.39 -25.45 -39.90
CA ILE A 481 25.98 -25.57 -39.49
C ILE A 481 25.71 -24.68 -38.27
N MET A 482 26.57 -24.75 -37.26
CA MET A 482 26.46 -23.94 -36.05
C MET A 482 26.53 -22.45 -36.32
N GLN A 483 27.42 -22.00 -37.19
CA GLN A 483 27.52 -20.58 -37.53
C GLN A 483 26.19 -20.06 -38.08
N LYS A 484 25.52 -20.84 -38.95
CA LYS A 484 24.22 -20.49 -39.50
C LYS A 484 23.10 -20.57 -38.47
N ILE A 485 23.11 -21.57 -37.58
CA ILE A 485 22.19 -21.65 -36.44
C ILE A 485 22.31 -20.39 -35.57
N LYS A 486 23.54 -19.97 -35.24
CA LYS A 486 23.80 -18.77 -34.44
C LYS A 486 23.33 -17.49 -35.13
N LEU A 487 23.48 -17.40 -36.46
CA LEU A 487 22.97 -16.25 -37.21
C LEU A 487 21.44 -16.16 -37.13
N LEU A 488 20.73 -17.27 -37.37
CA LEU A 488 19.26 -17.29 -37.25
C LEU A 488 18.80 -17.05 -35.80
N SER A 489 19.53 -17.57 -34.82
CA SER A 489 19.20 -17.37 -33.40
C SER A 489 19.31 -15.90 -32.99
N ILE A 490 20.27 -15.16 -33.55
CA ILE A 490 20.41 -13.70 -33.37
C ILE A 490 19.23 -12.96 -34.02
N GLU A 491 18.81 -13.37 -35.22
CA GLU A 491 17.70 -12.72 -35.93
C GLU A 491 16.35 -12.95 -35.22
N ILE A 492 16.12 -14.15 -34.67
CA ILE A 492 14.96 -14.44 -33.80
C ILE A 492 14.89 -13.46 -32.62
N GLN A 493 16.03 -13.23 -31.97
CA GLN A 493 16.12 -12.31 -30.83
C GLN A 493 15.90 -10.85 -31.23
N ARG A 494 16.30 -10.46 -32.44
CA ARG A 494 16.26 -9.06 -32.89
C ARG A 494 14.91 -8.63 -33.43
N TYR A 495 14.19 -9.53 -34.10
CA TYR A 495 12.96 -9.17 -34.81
C TYR A 495 11.88 -8.60 -33.87
N ASN A 496 11.63 -9.26 -32.73
CA ASN A 496 10.80 -8.72 -31.65
C ASN A 496 11.44 -8.99 -30.28
N ALA A 497 12.47 -8.21 -29.96
CA ALA A 497 13.27 -8.40 -28.75
C ALA A 497 12.44 -8.33 -27.45
N ILE A 498 11.43 -7.46 -27.38
CA ILE A 498 10.59 -7.31 -26.19
C ILE A 498 9.81 -8.60 -25.94
N GLU A 499 9.12 -9.10 -26.96
CA GLU A 499 8.31 -10.31 -26.84
C GLU A 499 9.16 -11.55 -26.61
N TRP A 500 10.32 -11.64 -27.27
CA TRP A 500 11.27 -12.72 -27.07
C TRP A 500 11.79 -12.76 -25.62
N ASN A 501 12.16 -11.61 -25.07
CA ASN A 501 12.64 -11.53 -23.68
C ASN A 501 11.55 -11.91 -22.68
N LEU A 502 10.30 -11.49 -22.91
CA LEU A 502 9.16 -11.91 -22.08
C LEU A 502 8.92 -13.43 -22.18
N PHE A 503 9.06 -14.01 -23.38
CA PHE A 503 8.87 -15.44 -23.61
C PHE A 503 9.97 -16.28 -22.95
N ILE A 504 11.23 -15.85 -23.02
CA ILE A 504 12.34 -16.45 -22.27
C ILE A 504 12.10 -16.33 -20.76
N ASP A 505 11.73 -15.14 -20.27
CA ASP A 505 11.46 -14.93 -18.84
C ASP A 505 10.37 -15.88 -18.34
N ALA A 506 9.28 -16.03 -19.09
CA ALA A 506 8.18 -16.94 -18.77
C ALA A 506 8.56 -18.42 -18.79
N ALA A 507 9.67 -18.79 -19.45
CA ALA A 507 10.12 -20.18 -19.55
C ALA A 507 11.21 -20.53 -18.52
N ILE A 508 12.00 -19.56 -18.07
CA ILE A 508 13.13 -19.76 -17.17
C ILE A 508 12.82 -19.30 -15.74
N ASN A 509 12.07 -18.20 -15.57
CA ASN A 509 11.82 -17.53 -14.28
C ASN A 509 10.45 -17.79 -13.66
N THR A 510 9.68 -18.74 -14.18
CA THR A 510 8.46 -19.22 -13.52
C THR A 510 8.76 -20.39 -12.62
#